data_AF-A0A6B9YDS9-F1
#
_entry.id   AF-A0A6B9YDS9-F1
#
_cell.length_a   1.000
_cell.length_b   1.000
_cell.length_c   1.000
_cell.angle_alpha   90.00
_cell.angle_beta   90.00
_cell.angle_gamma   90.00
#
_symmetry.space_group_name_H-M   'P 1'
#
loop_
_entity.id
_entity.type
_entity.pdbx_description
1 polymer ?
#
loop_
_entity_poly.entity_id
_entity_poly.type
_entity_poly.pdbx_seq_one_letter_code
_entity_poly.pdbx_strand_id
1 'polypeptide(L)'
;MNSDLNGNKRKKGIGLKYAFIGLRRVWTSEKNFRIHIVISGLVIFFGILLNLSLSEWLWTGACIGLVLILETLNSAIEAIVDYLFPNYHDAAAKAKDISAAAVLLSALFAVFVGVLIFVPKIINLF
;
A
#
# COMPACT_ATOMS: atom_id res chain seq x y z
N MET A 1 31.71 30.49 5.80
CA MET A 1 30.86 29.85 6.83
C MET A 1 30.11 30.97 7.53
N ASN A 2 28.90 31.29 7.06
CA ASN A 2 27.92 32.09 7.78
C ASN A 2 26.56 32.04 7.06
N SER A 3 25.54 31.76 7.87
CA SER A 3 24.24 32.43 7.89
C SER A 3 23.23 32.24 6.75
N ASP A 4 23.01 31.00 6.29
CA ASP A 4 21.78 30.64 5.54
C ASP A 4 20.82 29.76 6.35
N LEU A 5 20.87 29.84 7.68
CA LEU A 5 19.73 29.47 8.52
C LEU A 5 18.64 30.55 8.44
N ASN A 6 18.18 30.80 7.21
CA ASN A 6 16.99 31.61 6.97
C ASN A 6 15.78 30.78 7.40
N GLY A 7 15.52 30.84 8.71
CA GLY A 7 14.43 30.21 9.43
C GLY A 7 13.08 30.80 9.04
N ASN A 8 12.69 30.64 7.77
CA ASN A 8 11.34 30.91 7.34
C ASN A 8 10.94 30.13 6.08
N LYS A 9 10.69 28.82 6.22
CA LYS A 9 9.87 28.09 5.24
C LYS A 9 8.81 27.26 5.94
N ARG A 10 7.78 27.99 6.38
CA ARG A 10 6.39 27.58 6.56
C ARG A 10 6.19 26.30 7.39
N LYS A 11 5.61 26.46 8.58
CA LYS A 11 4.65 25.47 9.11
C LYS A 11 3.45 25.40 8.15
N LYS A 12 3.65 24.79 6.99
CA LYS A 12 2.58 24.43 6.06
C LYS A 12 1.92 23.23 6.71
N GLY A 13 0.74 23.44 7.32
CA GLY A 13 -0.02 22.36 7.93
C GLY A 13 -0.06 21.14 7.03
N ILE A 14 0.02 19.96 7.64
CA ILE A 14 -0.10 18.66 6.98
C ILE A 14 -1.55 18.53 6.51
N GLY A 15 -1.92 19.29 5.49
CA GLY A 15 -3.28 19.33 4.95
C GLY A 15 -3.51 18.17 3.99
N LEU A 16 -4.78 17.81 3.81
CA LEU A 16 -5.25 16.79 2.84
C LEU A 16 -4.60 16.94 1.46
N LYS A 17 -4.29 18.18 1.03
CA LYS A 17 -3.56 18.46 -0.21
C LYS A 17 -2.23 17.70 -0.31
N TYR A 18 -1.43 17.63 0.75
CA TYR A 18 -0.16 16.90 0.74
C TYR A 18 -0.35 15.39 0.72
N ALA A 19 -1.39 14.89 1.39
CA ALA A 19 -1.76 13.47 1.32
C ALA A 19 -2.15 13.06 -0.11
N PHE A 20 -2.96 13.87 -0.81
CA PHE A 20 -3.29 13.62 -2.23
C PHE A 20 -2.08 13.69 -3.15
N ILE A 21 -1.15 14.61 -2.91
CA ILE A 21 0.12 14.65 -3.66
C ILE A 21 0.93 13.37 -3.42
N GLY A 22 0.98 12.89 -2.17
CA GLY A 22 1.62 11.63 -1.80
C GLY A 22 1.01 10.43 -2.53
N LEU A 23 -0.32 10.30 -2.48
CA LEU A 23 -1.05 9.24 -3.19
C LEU A 23 -0.79 9.29 -4.71
N ARG A 24 -0.83 10.48 -5.31
CA ARG A 24 -0.53 10.65 -6.74
C ARG A 24 0.90 10.21 -7.06
N ARG A 25 1.86 10.50 -6.19
CA ARG A 25 3.27 10.11 -6.39
C ARG A 25 3.43 8.59 -6.35
N VAL A 26 2.88 7.91 -5.34
CA VAL A 26 2.93 6.45 -5.24
C VAL A 26 2.26 5.80 -6.46
N TRP A 27 1.11 6.31 -6.88
CA TRP A 27 0.42 5.83 -8.09
C TRP A 27 1.30 5.88 -9.36
N THR A 28 2.05 6.98 -9.55
CA THR A 28 2.86 7.17 -10.76
C THR A 28 4.19 6.42 -10.72
N SER A 29 4.81 6.33 -9.54
CA SER A 29 6.14 5.76 -9.36
C SER A 29 6.08 4.24 -9.27
N GLU A 30 5.11 3.70 -8.54
CA GLU A 30 5.08 2.28 -8.21
C GLU A 30 4.24 1.46 -9.19
N LYS A 31 4.86 0.41 -9.75
CA LYS A 31 4.14 -0.57 -10.57
C LYS A 31 3.27 -1.48 -9.69
N ASN A 32 3.80 -1.92 -8.55
CA ASN A 32 3.13 -2.81 -7.62
C ASN A 32 1.86 -2.17 -7.03
N PHE A 33 1.91 -0.90 -6.63
CA PHE A 33 0.72 -0.15 -6.22
C PHE A 33 -0.41 -0.17 -7.26
N ARG A 34 -0.09 0.04 -8.55
CA ARG A 34 -1.10 -0.01 -9.63
C ARG A 34 -1.68 -1.41 -9.80
N ILE A 35 -0.85 -2.45 -9.72
CA ILE A 35 -1.29 -3.85 -9.76
C ILE A 35 -2.25 -4.13 -8.60
N HIS A 36 -1.90 -3.72 -7.38
CA HIS A 36 -2.76 -3.90 -6.21
C HIS A 36 -4.10 -3.18 -6.34
N ILE A 37 -4.15 -1.98 -6.92
CA ILE A 37 -5.41 -1.29 -7.19
C ILE A 37 -6.27 -2.04 -8.20
N VAL A 38 -5.68 -2.52 -9.31
CA VAL A 38 -6.42 -3.29 -10.32
C VAL A 38 -6.99 -4.57 -9.71
N ILE A 39 -6.17 -5.31 -8.95
CA ILE A 39 -6.61 -6.51 -8.23
C ILE A 39 -7.73 -6.18 -7.24
N SER A 40 -7.60 -5.09 -6.48
CA SER A 40 -8.64 -4.63 -5.54
C SER A 40 -9.95 -4.32 -6.25
N GLY A 41 -9.89 -3.69 -7.44
CA GLY A 41 -11.07 -3.44 -8.27
C GLY A 41 -11.75 -4.74 -8.72
N LEU A 42 -10.98 -5.75 -9.11
CA LEU A 42 -11.51 -7.07 -9.45
C LEU A 42 -12.16 -7.76 -8.24
N VAL A 43 -11.51 -7.71 -7.07
CA VAL A 43 -12.06 -8.29 -5.82
C VAL A 43 -13.37 -7.61 -5.43
N ILE A 44 -13.45 -6.28 -5.54
CA ILE A 44 -14.70 -5.53 -5.30
C ILE A 44 -15.78 -5.95 -6.31
N PHE A 45 -15.42 -6.04 -7.59
CA PHE A 45 -16.37 -6.46 -8.64
C PHE A 45 -16.94 -7.86 -8.35
N PHE A 46 -16.09 -8.84 -8.04
CA PHE A 46 -16.56 -10.17 -7.64
C PHE A 46 -17.35 -10.15 -6.33
N GLY A 47 -16.98 -9.29 -5.38
CA GLY A 47 -17.69 -9.16 -4.11
C GLY A 47 -19.13 -8.67 -4.29
N ILE A 48 -19.35 -7.79 -5.27
CA ILE A 48 -20.70 -7.35 -5.66
C ILE A 48 -21.45 -8.50 -6.34
N LEU A 49 -20.82 -9.18 -7.32
CA LEU A 49 -21.46 -10.28 -8.06
C LEU A 49 -21.91 -11.44 -7.15
N LEU A 50 -21.11 -11.76 -6.13
CA LEU A 50 -21.36 -12.87 -5.21
C LEU A 50 -22.18 -12.48 -3.98
N ASN A 51 -22.72 -11.25 -3.94
CA ASN A 51 -23.51 -10.73 -2.84
C ASN A 51 -22.85 -10.99 -1.47
N LEU A 52 -21.65 -10.41 -1.28
CA LEU A 52 -20.99 -10.45 0.02
C LEU A 52 -21.86 -9.78 1.09
N SER A 53 -21.94 -10.45 2.24
CA SER A 53 -22.54 -9.92 3.45
C SER A 53 -21.70 -8.76 4.02
N LEU A 54 -22.29 -8.00 4.95
CA LEU A 54 -21.62 -6.85 5.55
C LEU A 54 -20.30 -7.23 6.22
N SER A 55 -20.24 -8.37 6.93
CA SER A 55 -19.02 -8.84 7.59
C SER A 55 -17.93 -9.24 6.57
N GLU A 56 -18.32 -9.89 5.47
CA GLU A 56 -17.41 -10.24 4.38
C GLU A 56 -16.83 -8.98 3.70
N TRP A 57 -17.65 -7.93 3.53
CA TRP A 57 -17.18 -6.64 3.04
C TRP A 57 -16.21 -5.94 3.99
N LEU A 58 -16.44 -6.00 5.30
CA LEU A 58 -15.53 -5.43 6.29
C LEU A 58 -14.14 -6.08 6.22
N TRP A 59 -14.09 -7.42 6.15
CA TRP A 59 -12.84 -8.17 6.02
C TRP A 59 -12.15 -7.93 4.68
N THR A 60 -12.92 -7.94 3.58
CA THR A 60 -12.39 -7.67 2.23
C THR A 60 -11.82 -6.26 2.13
N GLY A 61 -12.56 -5.26 2.64
CA GLY A 61 -12.12 -3.88 2.69
C GLY A 61 -10.90 -3.68 3.58
N ALA A 62 -10.84 -4.35 4.74
CA ALA A 62 -9.67 -4.33 5.62
C ALA A 62 -8.43 -4.91 4.93
N CYS A 63 -8.56 -6.01 4.19
CA CYS A 63 -7.46 -6.61 3.44
C CYS A 63 -6.94 -5.69 2.33
N ILE A 64 -7.85 -5.11 1.53
CA ILE A 64 -7.49 -4.13 0.49
C ILE A 64 -6.79 -2.93 1.10
N GLY A 65 -7.35 -2.37 2.17
CA GLY A 65 -6.76 -1.24 2.89
C GLY A 65 -5.38 -1.55 3.42
N LEU A 66 -5.19 -2.71 4.06
CA LEU A 66 -3.91 -3.14 4.63
C LEU A 66 -2.81 -3.23 3.55
N VAL A 67 -3.10 -3.88 2.42
CA VAL A 67 -2.15 -4.02 1.31
C VAL A 67 -1.74 -2.66 0.76
N LEU A 68 -2.70 -1.76 0.51
CA LEU A 68 -2.41 -0.42 -0.02
C LEU A 68 -1.64 0.45 0.98
N ILE A 69 -1.94 0.33 2.27
CA ILE A 69 -1.21 1.03 3.34
C ILE A 69 0.24 0.53 3.37
N LEU A 70 0.47 -0.78 3.42
CA LEU A 70 1.82 -1.34 3.48
C LEU A 70 2.62 -1.04 2.22
N GLU A 71 2.00 -1.07 1.03
CA GLU A 71 2.65 -0.69 -0.22
C GLU A 71 3.08 0.80 -0.21
N THR A 72 2.23 1.68 0.33
CA THR A 72 2.55 3.10 0.49
C THR A 72 3.68 3.31 1.48
N LEU A 73 3.70 2.56 2.59
CA LEU A 73 4.79 2.59 3.56
C LEU A 73 6.08 2.04 2.97
N ASN A 74 6.01 0.98 2.15
CA ASN A 74 7.17 0.44 1.45
C ASN A 74 7.82 1.49 0.55
N SER A 75 7.01 2.17 -0.25
CA SER A 75 7.47 3.28 -1.10
C SER A 75 8.13 4.41 -0.30
N ALA A 76 7.59 4.72 0.89
CA ALA A 76 8.15 5.75 1.76
C ALA A 76 9.50 5.32 2.35
N ILE A 77 9.63 4.05 2.76
CA ILE A 77 10.89 3.48 3.25
C ILE A 77 11.93 3.48 2.14
N GLU A 78 11.58 3.03 0.93
CA GLU A 78 12.48 3.06 -0.24
C GLU A 78 12.99 4.48 -0.51
N ALA A 79 12.09 5.47 -0.54
CA ALA A 79 12.47 6.87 -0.75
C ALA A 79 13.39 7.43 0.34
N ILE A 80 13.19 7.06 1.61
CA ILE A 80 14.07 7.44 2.71
C ILE A 80 15.44 6.76 2.57
N VAL A 81 15.46 5.46 2.28
CA VAL A 81 16.69 4.68 2.15
C VAL A 81 17.51 5.18 0.95
N ASP A 82 16.88 5.45 -0.19
CA ASP A 82 17.55 6.01 -1.38
C ASP A 82 18.15 7.39 -1.12
N TYR A 83 17.49 8.20 -0.29
CA TYR A 83 18.02 9.50 0.11
C TYR A 83 19.23 9.38 1.05
N LEU A 84 19.20 8.44 1.99
CA LEU A 84 20.28 8.23 2.97
C LEU A 84 21.48 7.49 2.39
N PHE A 85 21.26 6.58 1.45
CA PHE A 85 22.27 5.68 0.88
C PHE A 85 22.24 5.75 -0.66
N PRO A 86 22.84 6.81 -1.26
CA PRO A 86 22.84 6.99 -2.72
C PRO A 86 23.72 5.97 -3.47
N ASN A 87 24.64 5.30 -2.74
CA ASN A 87 25.45 4.19 -3.25
C ASN A 87 25.02 2.89 -2.58
N TYR A 88 25.34 1.76 -3.19
CA TYR A 88 25.02 0.44 -2.64
C TYR A 88 25.55 0.30 -1.20
N HIS A 89 24.69 -0.21 -0.31
CA HIS A 89 25.01 -0.47 1.09
C HIS A 89 24.18 -1.66 1.58
N ASP A 90 24.80 -2.64 2.24
CA ASP A 90 24.10 -3.86 2.67
C ASP A 90 22.94 -3.57 3.64
N ALA A 91 23.07 -2.55 4.49
CA ALA A 91 22.00 -2.10 5.38
C ALA A 91 20.80 -1.54 4.62
N ALA A 92 21.05 -0.81 3.52
CA ALA A 92 19.99 -0.28 2.65
C ALA A 92 19.25 -1.40 1.93
N ALA A 93 19.99 -2.39 1.39
CA ALA A 93 19.40 -3.58 0.77
C ALA A 93 18.50 -4.33 1.77
N LYS A 94 19.02 -4.62 2.97
CA LYS A 94 18.27 -5.29 4.03
C LYS A 94 16.99 -4.55 4.44
N ALA A 95 17.05 -3.22 4.56
CA ALA A 95 15.88 -2.42 4.92
C ALA A 95 14.78 -2.49 3.84
N LYS A 96 15.16 -2.43 2.56
CA LYS A 96 14.23 -2.57 1.44
C LYS A 96 13.63 -3.98 1.38
N ASP A 97 14.44 -5.01 1.57
CA ASP A 97 13.97 -6.41 1.54
C ASP A 97 12.93 -6.67 2.64
N ILE A 98 13.17 -6.20 3.86
CA ILE A 98 12.22 -6.34 4.99
C ILE A 98 10.93 -5.58 4.71
N SER A 99 11.03 -4.39 4.13
CA SER A 99 9.88 -3.57 3.78
C SER A 99 9.02 -4.23 2.68
N ALA A 100 9.65 -4.78 1.64
CA ALA A 100 8.97 -5.54 0.61
C ALA A 100 8.33 -6.83 1.16
N ALA A 101 9.01 -7.50 2.11
CA ALA A 101 8.45 -8.68 2.79
C ALA A 101 7.17 -8.35 3.57
N ALA A 102 7.05 -7.15 4.16
CA ALA A 102 5.83 -6.73 4.85
C ALA A 102 4.63 -6.62 3.87
N VAL A 103 4.85 -6.04 2.69
CA VAL A 103 3.84 -6.01 1.62
C VAL A 103 3.43 -7.42 1.22
N LEU A 104 4.41 -8.30 0.97
CA LEU A 104 4.15 -9.70 0.60
C LEU A 104 3.29 -10.41 1.64
N LEU A 105 3.60 -10.26 2.94
CA LEU A 105 2.83 -10.85 4.02
C LEU A 105 1.39 -10.34 4.05
N SER A 106 1.16 -9.03 3.84
CA SER A 106 -0.21 -8.52 3.73
C SER A 106 -0.97 -9.06 2.52
N ALA A 107 -0.29 -9.23 1.38
CA ALA A 107 -0.90 -9.79 0.19
C ALA A 107 -1.28 -11.26 0.41
N LEU A 108 -0.42 -12.06 1.04
CA LEU A 108 -0.71 -13.43 1.42
C LEU A 108 -1.88 -13.53 2.39
N PHE A 109 -1.93 -12.63 3.38
CA PHE A 109 -3.08 -12.54 4.29
C PHE A 109 -4.38 -12.20 3.55
N ALA A 110 -4.34 -11.23 2.63
CA ALA A 110 -5.48 -10.88 1.80
C ALA A 110 -5.96 -12.05 0.92
N VAL A 111 -5.04 -12.83 0.35
CA VAL A 111 -5.36 -14.05 -0.40
C VAL A 111 -6.01 -15.09 0.51
N PHE A 112 -5.46 -15.32 1.70
CA PHE A 112 -6.02 -16.27 2.66
C PHE A 112 -7.46 -15.91 3.05
N VAL A 113 -7.71 -14.65 3.43
CA VAL A 113 -9.06 -14.16 3.75
C VAL A 113 -9.96 -14.24 2.52
N GLY A 114 -9.45 -13.86 1.34
CA GLY A 114 -10.17 -13.96 0.08
C GLY A 114 -10.62 -15.40 -0.23
N VAL A 115 -9.75 -16.39 -0.05
CA VAL A 115 -10.11 -17.80 -0.24
C VAL A 115 -11.25 -18.21 0.71
N LEU A 116 -11.17 -17.84 1.99
CA LEU A 116 -12.21 -18.17 2.98
C LEU A 116 -13.58 -17.55 2.67
N ILE A 117 -13.61 -16.38 2.04
CA ILE A 117 -14.85 -15.67 1.70
C ILE A 117 -15.38 -16.12 0.33
N PHE A 118 -14.54 -16.07 -0.70
CA PHE A 118 -14.96 -16.24 -2.08
C PHE A 118 -15.16 -17.70 -2.50
N VAL A 119 -14.36 -18.65 -1.99
CA VAL A 119 -14.49 -20.06 -2.39
C VAL A 119 -15.84 -20.66 -2.01
N PRO A 120 -16.35 -20.51 -0.76
CA PRO A 120 -17.68 -21.03 -0.42
C PRO A 120 -18.80 -20.39 -1.25
N LYS A 121 -18.70 -19.09 -1.55
CA LYS A 121 -19.69 -18.39 -2.38
C LYS A 121 -19.73 -18.92 -3.82
N ILE A 122 -18.57 -19.21 -4.39
CA ILE A 122 -18.45 -19.79 -5.73
C ILE A 122 -18.99 -21.22 -5.76
N ILE A 123 -18.68 -22.04 -4.75
CA ILE A 123 -19.17 -23.42 -4.67
C ILE A 123 -20.70 -23.43 -4.55
N ASN A 124 -21.30 -22.57 -3.74
CA ASN A 124 -22.75 -22.49 -3.58
C ASN A 124 -23.50 -21.93 -4.81
N LEU A 125 -22.78 -21.45 -5.83
CA LEU A 125 -23.38 -20.97 -7.08
C LEU A 125 -23.69 -22.11 -8.06
N PHE A 126 -23.07 -23.29 -7.87
CA PHE A 126 -23.24 -24.49 -8.69
C PHE A 126 -23.95 -25.59 -7.90
#